data_AF-A0A533B4H2-F1
#
_entry.id   AF-A0A533B4H2-F1
#
_cell.length_a   1.000
_cell.length_b   1.000
_cell.length_c   1.000
_cell.angle_alpha   90.00
_cell.angle_beta   90.00
_cell.angle_gamma   90.00
#
_symmetry.space_group_name_H-M   'P 1'
#
loop_
_entity.id
_entity.type
_entity.pdbx_description
1 polymer ?
#
loop_
_entity_poly.entity_id
_entity_poly.type
_entity_poly.pdbx_seq_one_letter_code
_entity_poly.pdbx_strand_id
1 'polypeptide(L)'
;MKTIHRGFTSGVLSCLFFLAGCAAWSSAPQFSQPYFVVSTGEAKSLQALAKKQETLAPKCAERNSCDHVYFARALLGLYESRDSASKYFEKVIAFAPKSQLASSSKLWLQLLEYHAAPVEQSWFQSVIAAPAISESRTILAQVSDRLVRDLLDREVTIQQLRAVTDVESQTLESLQRELAERERKMDSKKDTARGSTDSGIVLSLQKQLTDRDRKIEELTSQLEALKRIDQEMRDKVRPIRPPSTVAPPPTAPEPTTP
;
A
#
# COMPACT_ATOMS: atom_id res chain seq x y z
N MET A 1 -102.32 -30.72 4.63
CA MET A 1 -101.23 -31.71 4.52
C MET A 1 -99.91 -30.96 4.39
N LYS A 2 -98.90 -31.40 5.15
CA LYS A 2 -97.53 -30.85 5.18
C LYS A 2 -96.80 -31.11 3.86
N THR A 3 -95.96 -30.18 3.42
CA THR A 3 -94.51 -30.41 3.27
C THR A 3 -93.74 -29.10 3.13
N ILE A 4 -92.65 -29.06 3.89
CA ILE A 4 -91.57 -28.06 3.89
C ILE A 4 -90.57 -28.49 2.82
N HIS A 5 -90.02 -27.55 2.04
CA HIS A 5 -88.61 -27.65 1.66
C HIS A 5 -87.97 -26.27 1.58
N ARG A 6 -86.86 -26.18 2.30
CA ARG A 6 -86.06 -25.02 2.65
C ARG A 6 -84.79 -25.07 1.79
N GLY A 7 -84.41 -23.92 1.22
CA GLY A 7 -83.03 -23.56 0.91
C GLY A 7 -82.44 -24.03 -0.42
N PHE A 8 -82.11 -23.09 -1.30
CA PHE A 8 -80.86 -23.12 -2.08
C PHE A 8 -80.53 -21.73 -2.65
N THR A 9 -80.18 -20.78 -1.78
CA THR A 9 -79.44 -19.57 -2.16
C THR A 9 -78.05 -19.69 -1.56
N SER A 10 -77.06 -20.13 -2.34
CA SER A 10 -75.62 -19.89 -2.15
C SER A 10 -74.84 -20.92 -2.97
N GLY A 11 -74.47 -20.59 -4.20
CA GLY A 11 -73.75 -21.53 -5.05
C GLY A 11 -73.09 -20.97 -6.30
N VAL A 12 -73.09 -19.65 -6.50
CA VAL A 12 -72.45 -19.02 -7.67
C VAL A 12 -71.39 -17.98 -7.28
N LEU A 13 -71.27 -17.64 -5.98
CA LEU A 13 -70.29 -16.67 -5.49
C LEU A 13 -69.01 -17.28 -4.89
N SER A 14 -68.75 -18.58 -5.12
CA SER A 14 -67.62 -19.29 -4.47
C SER A 14 -66.47 -19.68 -5.40
N CYS A 15 -66.57 -19.41 -6.71
CA CYS A 15 -65.49 -19.73 -7.68
C CYS A 15 -64.64 -18.53 -8.12
N LEU A 16 -64.88 -17.32 -7.62
CA LEU A 16 -64.04 -16.15 -7.93
C LEU A 16 -62.97 -15.86 -6.86
N PHE A 17 -62.86 -16.67 -5.80
CA PHE A 17 -61.89 -16.48 -4.71
C PHE A 17 -60.62 -17.33 -4.79
N PHE A 18 -60.46 -18.19 -5.81
CA PHE A 18 -59.25 -19.04 -5.97
C PHE A 18 -58.27 -18.56 -7.05
N LEU A 19 -58.51 -17.39 -7.65
CA LEU A 19 -57.54 -16.71 -8.53
C LEU A 19 -56.97 -15.45 -7.88
N ALA A 20 -56.81 -15.47 -6.55
CA ALA A 20 -55.84 -14.61 -5.89
C ALA A 20 -54.45 -15.18 -6.23
N GLY A 21 -53.98 -14.88 -7.45
CA GLY A 21 -52.58 -15.02 -7.77
C GLY A 21 -51.78 -14.29 -6.70
N CYS A 22 -50.69 -14.91 -6.24
CA CYS A 22 -49.67 -14.20 -5.50
C CYS A 22 -49.09 -13.13 -6.43
N ALA A 23 -49.75 -11.97 -6.52
CA ALA A 23 -49.07 -10.75 -6.91
C ALA A 23 -47.94 -10.64 -5.91
N ALA A 24 -46.71 -10.85 -6.38
CA ALA A 24 -45.51 -10.58 -5.62
C ALA A 24 -45.47 -9.07 -5.38
N TRP A 25 -46.24 -8.60 -4.39
CA TRP A 25 -46.05 -7.30 -3.79
C TRP A 25 -44.64 -7.36 -3.22
N SER A 26 -43.73 -6.78 -3.98
CA SER A 26 -42.34 -6.67 -3.64
C SER A 26 -42.29 -5.86 -2.34
N SER A 27 -41.86 -6.50 -1.25
CA SER A 27 -41.64 -5.82 0.02
C SER A 27 -40.78 -4.59 -0.22
N ALA A 28 -41.23 -3.44 0.29
CA ALA A 28 -40.51 -2.18 0.21
C ALA A 28 -39.02 -2.36 0.57
N PRO A 29 -38.11 -1.61 -0.06
CA PRO A 29 -36.68 -1.76 0.16
C PRO A 29 -36.31 -1.79 1.62
N GLN A 30 -35.77 -2.91 2.06
CA GLN A 30 -35.22 -3.03 3.40
C GLN A 30 -33.83 -2.41 3.41
N PHE A 31 -33.74 -1.07 3.49
CA PHE A 31 -32.47 -0.33 3.65
C PHE A 31 -31.67 -0.77 4.89
N SER A 32 -32.33 -1.44 5.83
CA SER A 32 -31.74 -2.08 7.00
C SER A 32 -30.96 -3.37 6.69
N GLN A 33 -31.17 -3.99 5.53
CA GLN A 33 -30.45 -5.21 5.13
C GLN A 33 -29.08 -4.87 4.55
N PRO A 34 -28.08 -5.76 4.72
CA PRO A 34 -26.79 -5.61 4.06
C PRO A 34 -26.93 -5.81 2.54
N TYR A 35 -25.99 -5.23 1.79
CA TYR A 35 -25.89 -5.44 0.36
C TYR A 35 -25.20 -6.78 0.03
N PHE A 36 -24.20 -7.17 0.82
CA PHE A 36 -23.51 -8.46 0.72
C PHE A 36 -23.75 -9.34 1.94
N VAL A 37 -23.82 -10.65 1.71
CA VAL A 37 -23.92 -11.63 2.80
C VAL A 37 -22.54 -11.94 3.34
N VAL A 38 -22.36 -11.79 4.65
CA VAL A 38 -21.10 -12.11 5.32
C VAL A 38 -21.13 -13.53 5.86
N SER A 39 -20.03 -14.26 5.68
CA SER A 39 -19.84 -15.56 6.34
C SER A 39 -19.68 -15.37 7.85
N THR A 40 -20.23 -16.28 8.66
CA THR A 40 -20.18 -16.15 10.13
C THR A 40 -18.75 -16.11 10.69
N GLY A 41 -17.77 -16.69 9.99
CA GLY A 41 -16.36 -16.64 10.35
C GLY A 41 -15.71 -15.26 10.16
N GLU A 42 -16.18 -14.47 9.19
CA GLU A 42 -15.60 -13.18 8.82
C GLU A 42 -16.36 -11.98 9.40
N ALA A 43 -17.59 -12.18 9.90
CA ALA A 43 -18.38 -11.10 10.49
C ALA A 43 -17.64 -10.36 11.60
N LYS A 44 -16.92 -11.10 12.46
CA LYS A 44 -16.15 -10.51 13.56
C LYS A 44 -14.97 -9.68 13.07
N SER A 45 -14.27 -10.11 12.02
CA SER A 45 -13.10 -9.39 11.50
C SER A 45 -13.53 -8.11 10.79
N LEU A 46 -14.58 -8.16 9.97
CA LEU A 46 -15.16 -6.97 9.32
C LEU A 46 -15.70 -5.97 10.35
N GLN A 47 -16.37 -6.45 11.40
CA GLN A 47 -16.84 -5.57 12.48
C GLN A 47 -15.68 -4.94 13.26
N ALA A 48 -14.62 -5.69 13.55
CA ALA A 48 -13.42 -5.15 14.19
C ALA A 48 -12.76 -4.06 13.32
N LEU A 49 -12.73 -4.27 12.01
CA LEU A 49 -12.21 -3.29 11.06
C LEU A 49 -13.11 -2.03 11.00
N ALA A 50 -14.43 -2.18 11.01
CA ALA A 50 -15.37 -1.05 11.04
C ALA A 50 -15.17 -0.19 12.29
N LYS A 51 -15.02 -0.82 13.47
CA LYS A 51 -14.68 -0.12 14.71
C LYS A 51 -13.34 0.61 14.61
N LYS A 52 -12.32 -0.02 14.01
CA LYS A 52 -11.03 0.64 13.77
C LYS A 52 -11.20 1.90 12.91
N GLN A 53 -11.99 1.83 11.83
CA GLN A 53 -12.25 3.01 10.99
C GLN A 53 -12.96 4.15 11.76
N GLU A 54 -13.92 3.81 12.63
CA GLU A 54 -14.60 4.80 13.47
C GLU A 54 -13.64 5.50 14.46
N THR A 55 -12.63 4.79 14.98
CA THR A 55 -11.58 5.41 15.81
C THR A 55 -10.62 6.32 15.03
N LEU A 56 -10.49 6.11 13.71
CA LEU A 56 -9.65 6.93 12.84
C LEU A 56 -10.39 8.19 12.33
N ALA A 57 -11.71 8.12 12.22
CA ALA A 57 -12.56 9.22 11.75
C ALA A 57 -12.36 10.57 12.46
N PRO A 58 -12.17 10.68 13.79
CA PRO A 58 -11.89 11.97 14.41
C PRO A 58 -10.47 12.51 14.16
N LYS A 59 -9.51 11.65 13.79
CA LYS A 59 -8.09 12.02 13.62
C LYS A 59 -7.75 12.41 12.18
N CYS A 60 -8.58 12.04 11.20
CA CYS A 60 -8.27 12.21 9.78
C CYS A 60 -8.29 13.69 9.32
N ALA A 61 -8.91 14.59 10.09
CA ALA A 61 -9.05 16.00 9.73
C ALA A 61 -7.69 16.71 9.66
N GLU A 62 -6.74 16.32 10.51
CA GLU A 62 -5.41 16.93 10.57
C GLU A 62 -4.62 16.79 9.26
N ARG A 63 -4.89 15.75 8.45
CA ARG A 63 -4.16 15.45 7.21
C ARG A 63 -5.03 15.47 5.96
N ASN A 64 -6.25 16.01 6.04
CA ASN A 64 -7.22 16.03 4.93
C ASN A 64 -7.42 14.67 4.24
N SER A 65 -7.36 13.58 5.02
CA SER A 65 -7.38 12.20 4.50
C SER A 65 -8.65 11.43 4.90
N CYS A 66 -9.67 12.16 5.36
CA CYS A 66 -10.94 11.59 5.82
C CYS A 66 -11.73 10.90 4.72
N ASP A 67 -11.52 11.26 3.45
CA ASP A 67 -12.12 10.61 2.30
C ASP A 67 -11.81 9.11 2.25
N HIS A 68 -10.55 8.71 2.49
CA HIS A 68 -10.15 7.31 2.54
C HIS A 68 -10.73 6.56 3.76
N VAL A 69 -10.81 7.23 4.91
CA VAL A 69 -11.40 6.64 6.13
C VAL A 69 -12.90 6.42 5.95
N TYR A 70 -13.62 7.43 5.42
CA TYR A 70 -15.04 7.31 5.14
C TYR A 70 -15.34 6.33 4.01
N PHE A 71 -14.49 6.26 2.98
CA PHE A 71 -14.68 5.31 1.88
C PHE A 71 -14.52 3.87 2.36
N ALA A 72 -13.46 3.56 3.13
CA ALA A 72 -13.31 2.24 3.74
C ALA A 72 -14.49 1.89 4.67
N ARG A 73 -14.96 2.87 5.46
CA ARG A 73 -16.12 2.69 6.33
C ARG A 73 -17.43 2.46 5.57
N ALA A 74 -17.58 3.07 4.39
CA ALA A 74 -18.72 2.88 3.51
C ALA A 74 -18.72 1.48 2.88
N LEU A 75 -17.56 1.00 2.41
CA LEU A 75 -17.40 -0.37 1.91
C LEU A 75 -17.74 -1.40 3.00
N LEU A 76 -17.30 -1.17 4.24
CA LEU A 76 -17.69 -1.99 5.39
C LEU A 76 -19.20 -1.92 5.66
N GLY A 77 -19.81 -0.75 5.45
CA GLY A 77 -21.25 -0.55 5.56
C GLY A 77 -22.04 -1.46 4.62
N LEU A 78 -21.51 -1.83 3.44
CA LEU A 78 -22.17 -2.75 2.50
C LEU A 78 -22.45 -4.14 3.11
N TYR A 79 -21.71 -4.50 4.15
CA TYR A 79 -21.86 -5.74 4.91
C TYR A 79 -22.72 -5.59 6.19
N GLU A 80 -22.99 -4.36 6.61
CA GLU A 80 -23.79 -4.04 7.80
C GLU A 80 -25.23 -3.71 7.41
N SER A 81 -25.41 -2.66 6.60
CA SER A 81 -26.69 -2.21 6.09
C SER A 81 -26.50 -1.23 4.93
N ARG A 82 -27.44 -1.22 3.98
CA ARG A 82 -27.44 -0.25 2.87
C ARG A 82 -27.48 1.20 3.36
N ASP A 83 -28.18 1.46 4.47
CA ASP A 83 -28.21 2.77 5.12
C ASP A 83 -26.82 3.22 5.61
N SER A 84 -26.11 2.34 6.34
CA SER A 84 -24.75 2.60 6.84
C SER A 84 -23.81 2.91 5.67
N ALA A 85 -23.83 2.08 4.62
CA ALA A 85 -23.04 2.31 3.42
C ALA A 85 -23.32 3.68 2.78
N SER A 86 -24.61 3.99 2.55
CA SER A 86 -25.04 5.22 1.89
C SER A 86 -24.58 6.45 2.66
N LYS A 87 -24.82 6.47 3.97
CA LYS A 87 -24.40 7.56 4.86
C LYS A 87 -22.90 7.85 4.79
N TYR A 88 -22.06 6.82 4.71
CA TYR A 88 -20.61 7.02 4.63
C TYR A 88 -20.14 7.39 3.22
N PHE A 89 -20.76 6.88 2.17
CA PHE A 89 -20.49 7.35 0.79
C PHE A 89 -20.84 8.83 0.61
N GLU A 90 -21.94 9.29 1.20
CA GLU A 90 -22.28 10.72 1.24
C GLU A 90 -21.20 11.54 1.96
N LYS A 91 -20.66 11.04 3.08
CA LYS A 91 -19.55 11.71 3.79
C LYS A 91 -18.29 11.84 2.94
N VAL A 92 -17.96 10.84 2.13
CA VAL A 92 -16.83 10.93 1.19
C VAL A 92 -17.05 12.08 0.21
N ILE A 93 -18.26 12.18 -0.35
CA ILE A 93 -18.62 13.23 -1.32
C ILE A 93 -18.60 14.61 -0.65
N ALA A 94 -19.12 14.72 0.58
CA ALA A 94 -19.14 15.97 1.33
C ALA A 94 -17.72 16.46 1.66
N PHE A 95 -16.82 15.55 2.02
CA PHE A 95 -15.46 15.89 2.42
C PHE A 95 -14.54 16.16 1.21
N ALA A 96 -14.60 15.32 0.18
CA ALA A 96 -13.71 15.40 -0.98
C ALA A 96 -14.47 15.27 -2.32
N PRO A 97 -15.33 16.24 -2.67
CA PRO A 97 -16.28 16.11 -3.79
C PRO A 97 -15.65 15.93 -5.18
N LYS A 98 -14.37 16.30 -5.31
CA LYS A 98 -13.60 16.22 -6.56
C LYS A 98 -12.67 14.99 -6.62
N SER A 99 -12.64 14.16 -5.58
CA SER A 99 -11.75 12.98 -5.55
C SER A 99 -12.31 11.84 -6.41
N GLN A 100 -11.43 10.93 -6.83
CA GLN A 100 -11.84 9.68 -7.49
C GLN A 100 -12.74 8.83 -6.57
N LEU A 101 -12.51 8.88 -5.26
CA LEU A 101 -13.35 8.20 -4.27
C LEU A 101 -14.78 8.78 -4.25
N ALA A 102 -14.94 10.09 -4.40
CA ALA A 102 -16.27 10.70 -4.50
C ALA A 102 -17.00 10.31 -5.79
N SER A 103 -16.28 10.21 -6.93
CA SER A 103 -16.86 9.69 -8.18
C SER A 103 -17.34 8.25 -8.02
N SER A 104 -16.51 7.39 -7.41
CA SER A 104 -16.88 6.00 -7.10
C SER A 104 -18.06 5.93 -6.12
N SER A 105 -18.06 6.77 -5.08
CA SER A 105 -19.13 6.84 -4.07
C SER A 105 -20.48 7.20 -4.67
N LYS A 106 -20.53 8.09 -5.67
CA LYS A 106 -21.77 8.42 -6.40
C LYS A 106 -22.34 7.20 -7.14
N LEU A 107 -21.47 6.40 -7.76
CA LEU A 107 -21.90 5.17 -8.44
C LEU A 107 -22.43 4.13 -7.45
N TRP A 108 -21.80 4.01 -6.28
CA TRP A 108 -22.30 3.16 -5.21
C TRP A 108 -23.68 3.61 -4.70
N LEU A 109 -23.89 4.91 -4.50
CA LEU A 109 -25.19 5.44 -4.10
C LEU A 109 -26.28 5.13 -5.14
N GLN A 110 -25.99 5.36 -6.42
CA GLN A 110 -26.91 4.99 -7.51
C GLN A 110 -27.24 3.49 -7.49
N LEU A 111 -26.23 2.63 -7.25
CA LEU A 111 -26.43 1.19 -7.18
C LEU A 111 -27.32 0.79 -5.99
N LEU A 112 -27.08 1.39 -4.82
CA LEU A 112 -27.82 1.13 -3.58
C LEU A 112 -29.27 1.61 -3.67
N GLU A 113 -29.52 2.72 -4.37
CA GLU A 113 -30.86 3.26 -4.65
C GLU A 113 -31.63 2.43 -5.70
N TYR A 114 -30.99 2.01 -6.79
CA TYR A 114 -31.67 1.26 -7.87
C TYR A 114 -32.12 -0.14 -7.44
N HIS A 115 -31.34 -0.82 -6.59
CA HIS A 115 -31.68 -2.14 -6.05
C HIS A 115 -32.60 -2.07 -4.82
N ALA A 116 -33.04 -0.87 -4.46
CA ALA A 116 -34.09 -0.63 -3.49
C ALA A 116 -35.47 -0.47 -4.16
N ALA A 117 -35.54 0.01 -5.40
CA ALA A 117 -36.80 0.09 -6.13
C ALA A 117 -37.17 -1.26 -6.78
N PRO A 118 -38.44 -1.69 -6.73
CA PRO A 118 -38.88 -2.79 -7.57
C PRO A 118 -38.69 -2.35 -9.02
N VAL A 119 -37.77 -2.99 -9.74
CA VAL A 119 -37.74 -2.89 -11.19
C VAL A 119 -39.09 -3.45 -11.64
N GLU A 120 -39.92 -2.66 -12.33
CA GLU A 120 -41.11 -3.18 -13.03
C GLU A 120 -40.64 -4.15 -14.11
N GLN A 121 -40.31 -5.37 -13.69
CA GLN A 121 -40.04 -6.49 -14.57
C GLN A 121 -41.38 -7.13 -14.86
N SER A 122 -41.82 -6.98 -16.11
CA SER A 122 -42.91 -7.74 -16.69
C SER A 122 -42.75 -9.21 -16.31
N TRP A 123 -43.79 -9.82 -15.75
CA TRP A 123 -43.76 -11.20 -15.27
C TRP A 123 -43.27 -12.18 -16.34
N PHE A 124 -43.56 -11.88 -17.61
CA PHE A 124 -43.06 -12.65 -18.74
C PHE A 124 -41.53 -12.57 -18.83
N GLN A 125 -40.93 -11.38 -18.76
CA GLN A 125 -39.46 -11.23 -18.75
C GLN A 125 -38.81 -11.95 -17.57
N SER A 126 -39.46 -11.98 -16.41
CA SER A 126 -38.98 -12.73 -15.24
C SER A 126 -38.95 -14.24 -15.47
N VAL A 127 -39.86 -14.80 -16.27
CA VAL A 127 -39.93 -16.25 -16.55
C VAL A 127 -38.91 -16.68 -17.60
N ILE A 128 -38.80 -15.95 -18.72
CA ILE A 128 -37.89 -16.32 -19.82
C ILE A 128 -36.42 -16.08 -19.45
N ALA A 129 -36.16 -15.12 -18.58
CA ALA A 129 -34.82 -14.79 -18.17
C ALA A 129 -34.38 -15.54 -16.89
N ALA A 130 -35.27 -16.28 -16.23
CA ALA A 130 -35.02 -16.83 -14.89
C ALA A 130 -33.79 -17.74 -14.79
N PRO A 131 -33.58 -18.74 -15.67
CA PRO A 131 -32.46 -19.67 -15.49
C PRO A 131 -31.11 -19.07 -15.91
N ALA A 132 -31.05 -18.35 -17.04
CA ALA A 132 -29.81 -17.80 -17.58
C ALA A 132 -29.33 -16.53 -16.86
N ILE A 133 -30.26 -15.73 -16.32
CA ILE A 133 -29.91 -14.54 -15.53
C ILE A 133 -29.56 -14.92 -14.08
N SER A 134 -30.10 -16.03 -13.55
CA SER A 134 -29.80 -16.44 -12.17
C SER A 134 -28.32 -16.75 -11.96
N GLU A 135 -27.72 -17.58 -12.82
CA GLU A 135 -26.30 -17.96 -12.68
C GLU A 135 -25.34 -16.80 -12.97
N SER A 136 -25.63 -15.99 -13.98
CA SER A 136 -24.81 -14.80 -14.27
C SER A 136 -24.91 -13.75 -13.16
N ARG A 137 -26.09 -13.56 -12.54
CA ARG A 137 -26.26 -12.67 -11.38
C ARG A 137 -25.51 -13.18 -10.15
N THR A 138 -25.47 -14.49 -9.89
CA THR A 138 -24.71 -15.02 -8.75
C THR A 138 -23.21 -14.87 -8.96
N ILE A 139 -22.70 -15.13 -10.17
CA ILE A 139 -21.29 -14.91 -10.52
C ILE A 139 -20.93 -13.42 -10.37
N LEU A 140 -21.75 -12.52 -10.91
CA LEU A 140 -21.53 -11.08 -10.79
C LEU A 140 -21.56 -10.62 -9.33
N ALA A 141 -22.50 -11.13 -8.52
CA ALA A 141 -22.56 -10.82 -7.09
C ALA A 141 -21.29 -11.28 -6.37
N GLN A 142 -20.83 -12.50 -6.63
CA GLN A 142 -19.59 -13.04 -6.05
C GLN A 142 -18.35 -12.24 -6.48
N VAL A 143 -18.23 -11.89 -7.77
CA VAL A 143 -17.12 -11.08 -8.28
C VAL A 143 -17.16 -9.68 -7.65
N SER A 144 -18.34 -9.07 -7.56
CA SER A 144 -18.49 -7.76 -6.92
C SER A 144 -18.15 -7.78 -5.43
N ASP A 145 -18.52 -8.84 -4.70
CA ASP A 145 -18.12 -9.02 -3.29
C ASP A 145 -16.60 -9.14 -3.18
N ARG A 146 -15.98 -9.97 -4.02
CA ARG A 146 -14.53 -10.14 -4.03
C ARG A 146 -13.80 -8.84 -4.33
N LEU A 147 -14.27 -8.08 -5.31
CA LEU A 147 -13.72 -6.77 -5.66
C LEU A 147 -13.85 -5.78 -4.51
N VAL A 148 -14.97 -5.76 -3.79
CA VAL A 148 -15.14 -4.89 -2.62
C VAL A 148 -14.18 -5.27 -1.51
N ARG A 149 -13.94 -6.56 -1.28
CA ARG A 149 -12.93 -7.03 -0.31
C ARG A 149 -11.51 -6.64 -0.71
N ASP A 150 -11.17 -6.79 -1.99
CA ASP A 150 -9.84 -6.41 -2.50
C ASP A 150 -9.66 -4.89 -2.47
N LEU A 151 -10.71 -4.10 -2.75
CA LEU A 151 -10.72 -2.64 -2.57
C LEU A 151 -10.55 -2.25 -1.11
N LEU A 152 -11.24 -2.93 -0.19
CA LEU A 152 -11.11 -2.67 1.25
C LEU A 152 -9.69 -2.96 1.74
N ASP A 153 -9.10 -4.08 1.33
CA ASP A 153 -7.72 -4.44 1.67
C ASP A 153 -6.72 -3.39 1.16
N ARG A 154 -6.91 -2.93 -0.08
CA ARG A 154 -6.13 -1.82 -0.66
C ARG A 154 -6.26 -0.54 0.17
N GLU A 155 -7.47 -0.15 0.56
CA GLU A 155 -7.69 1.07 1.35
C GLU A 155 -7.07 0.96 2.75
N VAL A 156 -7.17 -0.21 3.40
CA VAL A 156 -6.50 -0.46 4.69
C VAL A 156 -4.98 -0.38 4.55
N THR A 157 -4.43 -0.90 3.45
CA THR A 157 -2.99 -0.81 3.16
C THR A 157 -2.56 0.64 2.94
N ILE A 158 -3.34 1.43 2.21
CA ILE A 158 -3.08 2.87 2.02
C ILE A 158 -3.07 3.59 3.36
N GLN A 159 -4.02 3.30 4.24
CA GLN A 159 -4.07 3.89 5.59
C GLN A 159 -2.86 3.47 6.44
N GLN A 160 -2.44 2.21 6.35
CA GLN A 160 -1.26 1.71 7.06
C GLN A 160 0.03 2.39 6.58
N LEU A 161 0.20 2.56 5.27
CA LEU A 161 1.34 3.28 4.70
C LEU A 161 1.39 4.72 5.19
N ARG A 162 0.25 5.41 5.21
CA ARG A 162 0.17 6.78 5.77
C ARG A 162 0.55 6.82 7.24
N ALA A 163 0.05 5.88 8.04
CA ALA A 163 0.41 5.82 9.46
C ALA A 163 1.93 5.60 9.67
N VAL A 164 2.57 4.78 8.83
CA VAL A 164 4.04 4.61 8.86
C VAL A 164 4.74 5.89 8.45
N THR A 165 4.33 6.53 7.36
CA THR A 165 4.87 7.83 6.93
C THR A 165 4.72 8.91 8.01
N ASP A 166 3.63 8.89 8.78
CA ASP A 166 3.41 9.83 9.87
C ASP A 166 4.43 9.62 10.99
N VAL A 167 4.66 8.36 11.39
CA VAL A 167 5.70 8.01 12.37
C VAL A 167 7.08 8.41 11.86
N GLU A 168 7.40 8.16 10.59
CA GLU A 168 8.65 8.58 9.96
C GLU A 168 8.83 10.10 9.96
N SER A 169 7.77 10.87 9.68
CA SER A 169 7.83 12.34 9.76
C SER A 169 8.12 12.82 11.18
N GLN A 170 7.51 12.19 12.18
CA GLN A 170 7.74 12.52 13.59
C GLN A 170 9.15 12.16 14.06
N THR A 171 9.70 11.02 13.62
CA THR A 171 11.08 10.64 13.96
C THR A 171 12.09 11.57 13.30
N LEU A 172 11.87 11.96 12.04
CA LEU A 172 12.72 12.94 11.36
C LEU A 172 12.70 14.30 12.08
N GLU A 173 11.53 14.80 12.45
CA GLU A 173 11.41 16.05 13.22
C GLU A 173 12.10 15.96 14.59
N SER A 174 11.99 14.82 15.27
CA SER A 174 12.67 14.57 16.55
C SER A 174 14.20 14.59 16.39
N LEU A 175 14.72 13.89 15.38
CA LEU A 175 16.15 13.84 15.09
C LEU A 175 16.68 15.23 14.69
N GLN A 176 15.93 15.97 13.86
CA GLN A 176 16.29 17.34 13.50
C GLN A 176 16.34 18.26 14.73
N ARG A 177 15.41 18.09 15.67
CA ARG A 177 15.42 18.83 16.94
C ARG A 177 16.62 18.46 17.81
N GLU A 178 16.98 17.18 17.90
CA GLU A 178 18.17 16.75 18.65
C GLU A 178 19.46 17.28 18.01
N LEU A 179 19.58 17.23 16.68
CA LEU A 179 20.73 17.78 15.97
C LEU A 179 20.88 19.29 16.18
N ALA A 180 19.78 20.05 16.10
CA ALA A 180 19.79 21.48 16.39
C ALA A 180 20.16 21.78 17.85
N GLU A 181 19.74 20.93 18.80
CA GLU A 181 20.14 21.05 20.19
C GLU A 181 21.62 20.72 20.40
N ARG A 182 22.14 19.69 19.71
CA ARG A 182 23.56 19.33 19.71
C ARG A 182 24.42 20.45 19.14
N GLU A 183 23.99 21.07 18.05
CA GLU A 183 24.66 22.22 17.44
C GLU A 183 24.72 23.40 18.42
N ARG A 184 23.60 23.76 19.04
CA ARG A 184 23.58 24.80 20.09
C ARG A 184 24.46 24.47 21.30
N LYS A 185 24.50 23.20 21.72
CA LYS A 185 25.40 22.72 22.79
C LYS A 185 26.86 22.78 22.36
N MET A 186 27.17 22.51 21.09
CA MET A 186 28.51 22.64 20.53
C MET A 186 28.94 24.11 20.45
N ASP A 187 28.07 25.02 20.03
CA ASP A 187 28.37 26.46 20.01
C ASP A 187 28.55 27.02 21.43
N SER A 188 27.67 26.63 22.36
CA SER A 188 27.79 27.04 23.77
C SER A 188 29.05 26.47 24.45
N LYS A 189 29.44 25.24 24.08
CA LYS A 189 30.70 24.64 24.53
C LYS A 189 31.90 25.24 23.81
N LYS A 190 31.75 25.71 22.58
CA LYS A 190 32.80 26.45 21.86
C LYS A 190 33.05 27.80 22.53
N ASP A 191 32.05 28.47 23.08
CA ASP A 191 32.27 29.72 23.82
C ASP A 191 32.71 29.51 25.29
N THR A 192 32.46 28.33 25.88
CA THR A 192 32.96 27.98 27.24
C THR A 192 34.29 27.21 27.24
N ALA A 193 34.67 26.60 26.10
CA ALA A 193 35.89 25.78 25.93
C ALA A 193 36.81 26.24 24.77
N ARG A 194 36.57 27.41 24.17
CA ARG A 194 37.58 28.15 23.40
C ARG A 194 38.62 28.68 24.40
N GLY A 195 39.85 28.19 24.47
CA GLY A 195 40.53 27.34 23.50
C GLY A 195 41.79 26.71 24.07
N SER A 196 41.68 25.93 25.15
CA SER A 196 42.84 25.23 25.70
C SER A 196 42.90 23.75 25.32
N THR A 197 41.78 23.02 25.37
CA THR A 197 41.79 21.55 25.26
C THR A 197 41.68 21.04 23.83
N ASP A 198 40.73 21.54 23.03
CA ASP A 198 40.64 21.16 21.61
C ASP A 198 41.82 21.67 20.79
N SER A 199 42.33 22.88 21.11
CA SER A 199 43.56 23.38 20.49
C SER A 199 44.76 22.49 20.85
N GLY A 200 44.83 21.98 22.08
CA GLY A 200 45.90 21.07 22.50
C GLY A 200 45.85 19.71 21.81
N ILE A 201 44.64 19.14 21.63
CA ILE A 201 44.44 17.87 20.92
C ILE A 201 44.71 18.02 19.42
N VAL A 202 44.25 19.12 18.80
CA VAL A 202 44.53 19.39 17.38
C VAL A 202 46.03 19.62 17.16
N LEU A 203 46.72 20.35 18.04
CA LEU A 203 48.18 20.56 17.95
C LEU A 203 48.96 19.26 18.17
N SER A 204 48.52 18.37 19.07
CA SER A 204 49.18 17.08 19.28
C SER A 204 49.00 16.14 18.08
N LEU A 205 47.80 16.11 17.49
CA LEU A 205 47.54 15.35 16.26
C LEU A 205 48.32 15.92 15.07
N GLN A 206 48.38 17.24 14.92
CA GLN A 206 49.19 17.91 13.89
C GLN A 206 50.66 17.51 14.03
N LYS A 207 51.22 17.54 15.25
CA LYS A 207 52.60 17.14 15.52
C LYS A 207 52.83 15.66 15.22
N GLN A 208 51.88 14.80 15.58
CA GLN A 208 51.96 13.38 15.31
C GLN A 208 51.92 13.07 13.80
N LEU A 209 51.13 13.83 13.02
CA LEU A 209 51.14 13.73 11.56
C LEU A 209 52.49 14.18 10.99
N THR A 210 53.04 15.32 11.42
CA THR A 210 54.35 15.78 10.94
C THR A 210 55.48 14.82 11.29
N ASP A 211 55.45 14.21 12.49
CA ASP A 211 56.46 13.24 12.91
C ASP A 211 56.34 11.94 12.08
N ARG A 212 55.12 11.52 11.75
CA ARG A 212 54.88 10.38 10.86
C ARG A 212 55.33 10.67 9.43
N ASP A 213 55.04 11.85 8.91
CA ASP A 213 55.45 12.26 7.57
C ASP A 213 56.97 12.33 7.47
N ARG A 214 57.65 12.87 8.49
CA ARG A 214 59.12 12.88 8.55
C ARG A 214 59.69 11.46 8.56
N LYS A 215 59.07 10.55 9.30
CA LYS A 215 59.49 9.15 9.34
C LYS A 215 59.23 8.43 8.00
N ILE A 216 58.15 8.78 7.31
CA ILE A 216 57.88 8.30 5.95
C ILE A 216 58.97 8.80 5.00
N GLU A 217 59.34 10.08 5.07
CA GLU A 217 60.39 10.66 4.22
C GLU A 217 61.75 10.01 4.49
N GLU A 218 62.10 9.77 5.75
CA GLU A 218 63.34 9.09 6.12
C GLU A 218 63.36 7.63 5.63
N LEU A 219 62.28 6.88 5.85
CA LEU A 219 62.16 5.51 5.33
C LEU A 219 62.19 5.47 3.81
N THR A 220 61.56 6.44 3.15
CA THR A 220 61.59 6.59 1.69
C THR A 220 63.01 6.84 1.20
N SER A 221 63.76 7.73 1.85
CA SER A 221 65.16 8.00 1.53
C SER A 221 66.04 6.77 1.72
N GLN A 222 65.84 6.00 2.80
CA GLN A 222 66.55 4.75 3.03
C GLN A 222 66.25 3.73 1.93
N LEU A 223 64.99 3.64 1.49
CA LEU A 223 64.56 2.74 0.42
C LEU A 223 65.19 3.13 -0.92
N GLU A 224 65.27 4.42 -1.23
CA GLU A 224 65.97 4.93 -2.41
C GLU A 224 67.47 4.65 -2.37
N ALA A 225 68.11 4.83 -1.21
CA ALA A 225 69.52 4.50 -1.02
C ALA A 225 69.77 2.99 -1.22
N LEU A 226 68.94 2.14 -0.61
CA LEU A 226 69.01 0.69 -0.80
C LEU A 226 68.83 0.30 -2.27
N LYS A 227 67.89 0.94 -2.97
CA LYS A 227 67.66 0.72 -4.41
C LYS A 227 68.87 1.11 -5.25
N ARG A 228 69.56 2.21 -4.92
CA ARG A 228 70.81 2.59 -5.59
C ARG A 228 71.92 1.56 -5.36
N ILE A 229 72.03 1.04 -4.14
CA ILE A 229 73.01 -0.01 -3.81
C ILE A 229 72.69 -1.30 -4.57
N ASP A 230 71.43 -1.75 -4.59
CA ASP A 230 71.02 -2.94 -5.34
C ASP A 230 71.28 -2.76 -6.84
N GLN A 231 70.99 -1.59 -7.40
CA GLN A 231 71.30 -1.27 -8.79
C GLN A 231 72.81 -1.26 -9.06
N GLU A 232 73.61 -0.64 -8.20
CA GLU A 232 75.08 -0.63 -8.34
C GLU A 232 75.64 -2.05 -8.22
N MET A 233 75.09 -2.88 -7.33
CA MET A 233 75.48 -4.28 -7.17
C MET A 233 75.06 -5.11 -8.39
N ARG A 234 73.86 -4.89 -8.95
CA ARG A 234 73.40 -5.50 -10.20
C ARG A 234 74.28 -5.10 -11.38
N ASP A 235 74.69 -3.84 -11.46
CA ASP A 235 75.58 -3.34 -12.51
C ASP A 235 76.99 -3.94 -12.40
N LYS A 236 77.44 -4.24 -11.18
CA LYS A 236 78.70 -4.95 -10.91
C LYS A 236 78.59 -6.47 -11.11
N VAL A 237 77.41 -7.06 -10.90
CA VAL A 237 77.10 -8.47 -11.19
C VAL A 237 76.57 -8.58 -12.62
N ARG A 238 77.40 -8.24 -13.62
CA ARG A 238 77.13 -8.72 -14.98
C ARG A 238 77.41 -10.23 -15.05
N PRO A 239 76.49 -11.05 -15.59
CA PRO A 239 76.72 -12.46 -15.81
C PRO A 239 77.92 -12.72 -16.74
N ILE A 240 78.81 -13.62 -16.34
CA ILE A 240 79.80 -14.23 -17.24
C ILE A 240 79.02 -15.00 -18.31
N ARG A 241 79.07 -14.54 -19.55
CA ARG A 241 78.52 -15.27 -20.71
C ARG A 241 79.54 -16.34 -21.14
N PRO A 242 79.26 -17.66 -21.03
CA PRO A 242 80.06 -18.68 -21.68
C PRO A 242 79.85 -18.66 -23.21
N PRO A 243 80.84 -19.08 -24.01
CA PRO A 243 80.84 -18.89 -25.45
C PRO A 243 79.86 -19.87 -26.11
N SER A 244 79.11 -19.39 -27.11
CA SER A 244 78.36 -20.28 -28.01
C SER A 244 78.87 -20.04 -29.42
N THR A 245 79.67 -21.01 -29.87
CA THR A 245 80.25 -21.16 -31.20
C THR A 245 79.16 -21.36 -32.24
N VAL A 246 79.18 -20.49 -33.25
CA VAL A 246 78.88 -20.67 -34.69
C VAL A 246 78.39 -22.07 -35.13
N ALA A 247 77.24 -22.13 -35.82
CA ALA A 247 77.08 -22.52 -37.24
C ALA A 247 75.56 -22.62 -37.62
N PRO A 248 75.15 -22.73 -38.90
CA PRO A 248 74.45 -21.65 -39.62
C PRO A 248 73.09 -22.12 -40.24
N PRO A 249 72.38 -21.30 -41.05
CA PRO A 249 70.93 -21.40 -41.30
C PRO A 249 70.57 -22.27 -42.51
N PRO A 250 69.27 -22.54 -42.74
CA PRO A 250 68.67 -21.94 -43.95
C PRO A 250 67.20 -21.47 -43.82
N THR A 251 66.96 -20.28 -44.37
CA THR A 251 65.99 -19.95 -45.43
C THR A 251 64.47 -20.12 -45.20
N ALA A 252 63.83 -18.98 -44.89
CA ALA A 252 62.59 -18.40 -45.48
C ALA A 252 61.27 -19.25 -45.50
N PRO A 253 60.11 -18.70 -45.93
CA PRO A 253 59.63 -17.31 -45.94
C PRO A 253 58.26 -17.15 -45.24
N GLU A 254 58.01 -15.92 -44.77
CA GLU A 254 56.79 -15.12 -44.86
C GLU A 254 55.37 -15.64 -44.49
N PRO A 255 54.46 -14.69 -44.18
CA PRO A 255 53.30 -14.86 -43.33
C PRO A 255 52.02 -15.00 -44.15
N THR A 256 50.95 -15.47 -43.53
CA THR A 256 49.63 -14.80 -43.59
C THR A 256 48.63 -15.54 -42.72
N THR A 257 48.08 -14.80 -41.74
CA THR A 257 46.66 -14.69 -41.29
C THR A 257 45.69 -15.88 -41.38
N PRO A 258 44.57 -15.89 -40.61
CA PRO A 258 44.19 -15.10 -39.43
C PRO A 258 43.99 -15.97 -38.16
#